data_AF-A0A7M1QC54-F1
#
_entry.id   AF-A0A7M1QC54-F1
#
_cell.length_a   1.000
_cell.length_b   1.000
_cell.length_c   1.000
_cell.angle_alpha   90.00
_cell.angle_beta   90.00
_cell.angle_gamma   90.00
#
_symmetry.space_group_name_H-M   'P 1'
#
loop_
_entity.id
_entity.type
_entity.pdbx_description
1 polymer ?
#
loop_
_entity_poly.entity_id
_entity_poly.type
_entity_poly.pdbx_seq_one_letter_code
_entity_poly.pdbx_strand_id
1 'polypeptide(L)'
;MLTWCDDESDPQHAICREALAVLESTTDAKGRKLRVHTLPQPGPLFIEEDEASGLDRLNSSHPRRPGDRMASSYVNFYVGNSVVVMPLLDPARDEQARGILQGLFAGRRVIGVPAREILLGGGNIHCITQQQPKARLT
;
A
#
# COMPACT_ATOMS: atom_id res chain seq x y z
N MET A 1 1.24 7.82 6.70
CA MET A 1 0.17 7.85 5.68
C MET A 1 -0.80 6.73 6.00
N LEU A 2 -2.06 6.87 5.60
CA LEU A 2 -3.13 5.93 5.92
C LEU A 2 -3.88 5.59 4.62
N THR A 3 -4.11 4.31 4.35
CA THR A 3 -5.04 3.89 3.29
C THR A 3 -6.42 4.45 3.62
N TRP A 4 -7.14 4.98 2.64
CA TRP A 4 -8.42 5.62 2.87
C TRP A 4 -9.51 5.11 1.92
N CYS A 5 -10.58 4.59 2.51
CA CYS A 5 -11.79 4.19 1.82
C CYS A 5 -12.92 5.18 2.15
N ASP A 6 -13.51 5.77 1.10
CA ASP A 6 -14.67 6.65 1.22
C ASP A 6 -15.99 5.87 1.19
N ASP A 7 -16.03 4.71 0.53
CA ASP A 7 -17.23 3.86 0.41
C ASP A 7 -17.62 3.25 1.76
N GLU A 8 -18.71 3.72 2.35
CA GLU A 8 -19.25 3.26 3.65
C GLU A 8 -19.69 1.79 3.65
N SER A 9 -19.97 1.22 2.48
CA SER A 9 -20.35 -0.19 2.34
C SER A 9 -19.16 -1.14 2.32
N ASP A 10 -17.94 -0.63 2.06
CA ASP A 10 -16.72 -1.41 2.09
C ASP A 10 -16.27 -1.64 3.54
N PRO A 11 -15.99 -2.89 3.97
CA PRO A 11 -15.50 -3.16 5.33
C PRO A 11 -14.22 -2.38 5.68
N GLN A 12 -13.41 -1.98 4.70
CA GLN A 12 -12.20 -1.18 4.95
C GLN A 12 -12.54 0.24 5.45
N HIS A 13 -13.74 0.76 5.19
CA HIS A 13 -14.16 2.08 5.65
C HIS A 13 -14.10 2.22 7.16
N ALA A 14 -14.75 1.30 7.90
CA ALA A 14 -14.77 1.33 9.35
C ALA A 14 -13.36 1.26 9.95
N ILE A 15 -12.51 0.39 9.38
CA ILE A 15 -11.10 0.23 9.77
C ILE A 15 -10.31 1.53 9.55
N CYS A 16 -10.52 2.21 8.40
CA CYS A 16 -9.89 3.50 8.12
C CYS A 16 -10.29 4.57 9.13
N ARG A 17 -11.57 4.63 9.53
CA ARG A 17 -12.07 5.60 10.51
C ARG A 17 -11.49 5.35 11.90
N GLU A 18 -11.46 4.09 12.33
CA GLU A 18 -10.86 3.70 13.61
C GLU A 18 -9.36 4.07 13.65
N ALA A 19 -8.61 3.70 12.62
CA ALA A 19 -7.19 4.01 12.54
C ALA A 19 -6.92 5.53 12.53
N LEU A 20 -7.75 6.30 11.82
CA LEU A 20 -7.62 7.76 11.80
C LEU A 20 -7.86 8.36 13.20
N ALA A 21 -8.92 7.94 13.90
CA ALA A 21 -9.25 8.42 15.24
C ALA A 21 -8.12 8.16 16.25
N VAL A 22 -7.49 6.98 16.18
CA VAL A 22 -6.30 6.66 16.99
C VAL A 22 -5.14 7.59 16.63
N LEU A 23 -4.84 7.77 15.34
CA LEU A 23 -3.71 8.60 14.92
C LEU A 23 -3.89 10.08 15.28
N GLU A 24 -5.09 10.63 15.16
CA GLU A 24 -5.38 12.04 15.47
C GLU A 24 -5.36 12.35 16.97
N SER A 25 -5.73 11.38 17.81
CA SER A 25 -5.67 11.51 19.26
C SER A 25 -4.25 11.29 19.82
N THR A 26 -3.37 10.62 19.07
CA THR A 26 -2.02 10.23 19.49
C THR A 26 -0.97 11.35 19.29
N THR A 27 0.10 11.30 20.07
CA THR A 27 1.34 12.07 19.87
C THR A 27 2.53 11.14 19.66
N ASP A 28 3.56 11.62 18.97
CA ASP A 28 4.82 10.86 18.85
C ASP A 28 5.67 10.90 20.13
N ALA A 29 6.79 10.18 20.14
CA ALA A 29 7.70 10.11 21.28
C ALA A 29 8.32 11.46 21.71
N LYS A 30 8.16 12.52 20.91
CA LYS A 30 8.59 13.90 21.22
C LYS A 30 7.41 14.81 21.57
N GLY A 31 6.21 14.25 21.78
CA GLY A 31 5.00 14.99 22.12
C GLY A 31 4.35 15.73 20.95
N ARG A 32 4.80 15.51 19.71
CA ARG A 32 4.24 16.20 18.54
C ARG A 32 2.96 15.51 18.09
N LYS A 33 1.96 16.30 17.68
CA LYS A 33 0.75 15.77 17.05
C LYS A 33 1.07 15.15 15.69
N LEU A 34 0.43 14.02 15.40
CA LEU A 34 0.62 13.33 14.12
C LEU A 34 -0.14 14.07 13.02
N ARG A 35 0.55 14.38 11.92
CA ARG A 35 -0.09 14.82 10.67
C ARG A 35 -0.39 13.60 9.82
N VAL A 36 -1.66 13.26 9.70
CA VAL A 36 -2.10 12.11 8.90
C VAL A 36 -2.32 12.55 7.46
N HIS A 37 -1.74 11.78 6.54
CA HIS A 37 -1.92 11.94 5.10
C HIS A 37 -2.60 10.69 4.57
N THR A 38 -3.76 10.85 3.96
CA THR A 38 -4.51 9.74 3.37
C THR A 38 -4.04 9.44 1.94
N LEU A 39 -4.11 8.17 1.56
CA LEU A 39 -3.95 7.71 0.18
C LEU A 39 -5.22 6.95 -0.21
N PRO A 40 -5.79 7.18 -1.40
CA PRO A 40 -7.02 6.51 -1.80
C PRO A 40 -6.82 5.00 -1.86
N GLN A 41 -7.79 4.21 -1.43
CA GLN A 41 -7.77 2.77 -1.64
C GLN A 41 -7.95 2.43 -3.13
N PRO A 42 -7.10 1.59 -3.75
CA PRO A 42 -7.35 1.04 -5.08
C PRO A 42 -8.51 0.02 -5.06
N GLY A 43 -9.27 -0.08 -6.15
CA GLY A 43 -10.29 -1.12 -6.28
C GLY A 43 -11.51 -0.92 -5.35
N PRO A 44 -12.11 -2.00 -4.80
CA PRO A 44 -11.51 -3.30 -4.45
C PRO A 44 -11.09 -4.18 -5.63
N LEU A 45 -10.03 -4.96 -5.44
CA LEU A 45 -9.49 -5.87 -6.45
C LEU A 45 -9.67 -7.33 -6.01
N PHE A 46 -9.97 -8.20 -6.96
CA PHE A 46 -10.19 -9.63 -6.73
C PHE A 46 -9.28 -10.45 -7.65
N ILE A 47 -8.95 -11.67 -7.23
CA ILE A 47 -8.20 -12.64 -8.04
C ILE A 47 -9.11 -13.17 -9.15
N GLU A 48 -8.64 -13.15 -10.39
CA GLU A 48 -9.34 -13.68 -11.56
C GLU A 48 -9.12 -15.20 -11.73
N GLU A 49 -9.92 -15.83 -12.59
CA GLU A 49 -9.85 -17.29 -12.81
C GLU A 49 -8.49 -17.74 -13.37
N ASP A 50 -7.99 -17.03 -14.38
CA ASP A 50 -6.71 -17.34 -15.03
C ASP A 50 -5.52 -17.11 -14.09
N GLU A 51 -5.58 -16.06 -13.26
CA GLU A 51 -4.58 -15.76 -12.23
C GLU A 51 -4.48 -16.85 -11.15
N ALA A 52 -5.60 -17.48 -10.79
CA ALA A 52 -5.61 -18.58 -9.83
C ALA A 52 -5.29 -19.95 -10.47
N SER A 53 -5.50 -20.10 -11.78
CA SER A 53 -5.40 -21.39 -12.49
C SER A 53 -3.97 -21.95 -12.53
N GLY A 54 -2.96 -21.08 -12.54
CA GLY A 54 -1.54 -21.45 -12.61
C GLY A 54 -0.90 -21.82 -11.28
N LEU A 55 -1.65 -21.83 -10.16
CA LEU A 55 -1.10 -22.02 -8.82
C LEU A 55 -1.28 -23.45 -8.30
N ASP A 56 -0.19 -24.06 -7.84
CA ASP A 56 -0.23 -25.34 -7.14
C ASP A 56 -0.98 -25.21 -5.82
N ARG A 57 -1.98 -26.08 -5.62
CA ARG A 57 -2.80 -26.09 -4.41
C ARG A 57 -2.27 -27.14 -3.44
N LEU A 58 -1.39 -26.70 -2.54
CA LEU A 58 -0.85 -27.56 -1.48
C LEU A 58 -1.64 -27.34 -0.18
N ASN A 59 -1.94 -28.42 0.55
CA ASN A 59 -2.62 -28.36 1.85
C ASN A 59 -1.81 -27.58 2.91
N SER A 60 -0.51 -27.40 2.69
CA SER A 60 0.42 -26.65 3.56
C SER A 60 0.51 -25.16 3.21
N SER A 61 -0.19 -24.69 2.16
CA SER A 61 -0.11 -23.30 1.68
C SER A 61 -1.45 -22.58 1.85
N HIS A 62 -1.40 -21.25 1.98
CA HIS A 62 -2.62 -20.45 1.94
C HIS A 62 -3.23 -20.52 0.53
N PRO A 63 -4.51 -20.90 0.40
CA PRO A 63 -5.14 -21.00 -0.91
C PRO A 63 -5.32 -19.61 -1.53
N ARG A 64 -5.23 -19.57 -2.87
CA ARG A 64 -5.58 -18.42 -3.71
C ARG A 64 -6.67 -18.88 -4.67
N ARG A 65 -7.87 -18.33 -4.51
CA ARG A 65 -9.06 -18.73 -5.27
C ARG A 65 -9.58 -17.57 -6.09
N PRO A 66 -10.20 -17.83 -7.25
CA PRO A 66 -10.95 -16.82 -7.98
C PRO A 66 -11.97 -16.16 -7.06
N GLY A 67 -12.08 -14.83 -7.12
CA GLY A 67 -12.96 -14.03 -6.27
C GLY A 67 -12.41 -13.72 -4.86
N ASP A 68 -11.24 -14.23 -4.47
CA ASP A 68 -10.60 -13.79 -3.24
C ASP A 68 -10.25 -12.30 -3.35
N ARG A 69 -10.64 -11.51 -2.35
CA ARG A 69 -10.30 -10.09 -2.28
C ARG A 69 -8.81 -9.91 -1.98
N MET A 70 -8.14 -9.10 -2.79
CA MET A 70 -6.72 -8.81 -2.60
C MET A 70 -6.49 -7.68 -1.59
N ALA A 71 -5.36 -7.77 -0.87
CA ALA A 71 -4.93 -6.79 0.13
C ALA A 71 -4.22 -5.57 -0.53
N SER A 72 -4.91 -4.91 -1.46
CA SER A 72 -4.35 -3.83 -2.27
C SER A 72 -4.27 -2.50 -1.52
N SER A 73 -3.08 -1.88 -1.47
CA SER A 73 -2.89 -0.53 -0.92
C SER A 73 -1.67 0.16 -1.53
N TYR A 74 -1.82 1.45 -1.89
CA TYR A 74 -0.69 2.28 -2.31
C TYR A 74 0.30 2.60 -1.19
N VAL A 75 -0.05 2.37 0.09
CA VAL A 75 0.86 2.59 1.23
C VAL A 75 2.04 1.61 1.20
N ASN A 76 1.93 0.48 0.50
CA ASN A 76 2.97 -0.54 0.40
C ASN A 76 4.08 -0.17 -0.62
N PHE A 77 4.63 1.03 -0.51
CA PHE A 77 5.68 1.57 -1.37
C PHE A 77 7.07 1.55 -0.70
N TYR A 78 8.12 1.67 -1.50
CA TYR A 78 9.50 1.77 -1.01
C TYR A 78 10.06 3.20 -1.11
N VAL A 79 10.79 3.65 -0.09
CA VAL A 79 11.50 4.94 -0.08
C VAL A 79 13.00 4.69 -0.24
N GLY A 80 13.54 5.07 -1.39
CA GLY A 80 14.97 5.11 -1.65
C GLY A 80 15.60 6.47 -1.34
N ASN A 81 16.90 6.58 -1.61
CA ASN A 81 17.65 7.81 -1.38
C ASN A 81 17.09 9.00 -2.19
N SER A 82 16.83 8.80 -3.48
CA SER A 82 16.35 9.84 -4.42
C SER A 82 15.01 9.51 -5.06
N VAL A 83 14.40 8.37 -4.71
CA VAL A 83 13.19 7.86 -5.35
C VAL A 83 12.17 7.35 -4.33
N VAL A 84 10.91 7.34 -4.73
CA VAL A 84 9.85 6.56 -4.09
C VAL A 84 9.30 5.63 -5.15
N VAL A 85 9.26 4.32 -4.88
CA VAL A 85 8.73 3.33 -5.82
C VAL A 85 7.39 2.86 -5.29
N MET A 86 6.30 3.23 -5.97
CA MET A 86 4.92 2.95 -5.58
C MET A 86 4.28 1.92 -6.52
N PRO A 87 3.30 1.14 -6.04
CA PRO A 87 2.60 0.22 -6.90
C PRO A 87 1.59 0.96 -7.77
N LEU A 88 1.42 0.50 -9.01
CA LEU A 88 0.28 0.81 -9.86
C LEU A 88 -0.70 -0.36 -9.75
N LEU A 89 -1.93 -0.07 -9.31
CA LEU A 89 -2.92 -1.07 -8.90
C LEU A 89 -4.30 -0.81 -9.50
N ASP A 90 -4.65 0.46 -9.69
CA ASP A 90 -5.96 0.88 -10.17
C ASP A 90 -5.79 2.16 -11.00
N PRO A 91 -5.90 2.07 -12.34
CA PRO A 91 -5.72 3.22 -13.22
C PRO A 91 -6.59 4.43 -12.87
N ALA A 92 -7.75 4.23 -12.22
CA ALA A 92 -8.61 5.32 -11.79
C ALA A 92 -8.05 6.12 -10.61
N ARG A 93 -7.09 5.57 -9.86
CA ARG A 93 -6.55 6.14 -8.62
C ARG A 93 -5.03 6.25 -8.59
N ASP A 94 -4.33 5.55 -9.48
CA ASP A 94 -2.87 5.52 -9.58
C ASP A 94 -2.27 6.93 -9.62
N GLU A 95 -2.81 7.81 -10.48
CA GLU A 95 -2.29 9.17 -10.64
C GLU A 95 -2.56 10.06 -9.42
N GLN A 96 -3.72 9.90 -8.78
CA GLN A 96 -4.05 10.60 -7.54
C GLN A 96 -3.07 10.20 -6.43
N ALA A 97 -2.83 8.90 -6.24
CA ALA A 97 -1.89 8.40 -5.25
C ALA A 97 -0.46 8.87 -5.55
N ARG A 98 -0.05 8.86 -6.83
CA ARG A 98 1.25 9.38 -7.27
C ARG A 98 1.41 10.87 -6.97
N GLY A 99 0.40 11.68 -7.25
CA GLY A 99 0.40 13.11 -6.96
C GLY A 99 0.57 13.43 -5.47
N ILE A 100 -0.16 12.70 -4.61
CA ILE A 100 -0.03 12.84 -3.14
C ILE A 100 1.39 12.49 -2.70
N LEU A 101 1.91 11.33 -3.13
CA LEU A 101 3.28 10.91 -2.78
C LEU A 101 4.32 11.92 -3.29
N GLN A 102 4.15 12.45 -4.50
CA GLN A 102 5.09 13.40 -5.09
C GLN A 102 5.12 14.72 -4.30
N GLY A 103 3.98 15.19 -3.81
CA GLY A 103 3.89 16.36 -2.94
C GLY A 103 4.53 16.13 -1.56
N LEU A 104 4.39 14.94 -0.99
CA LEU A 104 4.98 14.59 0.32
C LEU A 104 6.49 14.36 0.25
N PHE A 105 6.98 13.85 -0.87
CA PHE A 105 8.40 13.56 -1.08
C PHE A 105 9.01 14.49 -2.14
N ALA A 106 8.87 15.81 -1.98
CA ALA A 106 9.28 16.81 -2.97
C ALA A 106 10.74 16.70 -3.47
N GLY A 107 11.66 16.19 -2.65
CA GLY A 107 13.06 15.96 -3.03
C GLY A 107 13.35 14.61 -3.71
N ARG A 108 12.32 13.79 -3.97
CA ARG A 108 12.44 12.46 -4.58
C ARG A 108 11.55 12.35 -5.81
N ARG A 109 11.96 11.52 -6.77
CA ARG A 109 11.14 11.15 -7.92
C ARG A 109 10.23 9.99 -7.56
N VAL A 110 8.92 10.15 -7.73
CA VAL A 110 7.96 9.04 -7.56
C VAL A 110 7.87 8.23 -8.86
N ILE A 111 8.09 6.92 -8.75
CA ILE A 111 8.09 5.96 -9.85
C ILE A 111 6.97 4.94 -9.57
N GLY A 112 6.01 4.84 -10.50
CA GLY A 112 4.99 3.80 -10.48
C GLY A 112 5.49 2.52 -11.15
N VAL A 113 5.18 1.37 -10.58
CA VAL A 113 5.46 0.04 -11.16
C VAL A 113 4.18 -0.80 -11.17
N PRO A 114 3.77 -1.38 -12.31
CA PRO A 114 2.68 -2.36 -12.34
C PRO A 114 2.97 -3.50 -11.36
N ALA A 115 2.13 -3.65 -10.33
CA ALA A 115 2.47 -4.50 -9.18
C ALA A 115 1.39 -5.52 -8.82
N ARG A 116 0.44 -5.76 -9.73
CA ARG A 116 -0.62 -6.76 -9.56
C ARG A 116 -0.05 -8.18 -9.34
N GLU A 117 0.99 -8.55 -10.07
CA GLU A 117 1.65 -9.85 -9.92
C GLU A 117 2.25 -10.07 -8.52
N ILE A 118 2.83 -9.02 -7.91
CA ILE A 118 3.35 -9.10 -6.54
C ILE A 118 2.17 -9.19 -5.55
N LEU A 119 1.09 -8.45 -5.83
CA LEU A 119 -0.14 -8.44 -5.04
C LEU A 119 -0.83 -9.79 -4.99
N LEU A 120 -0.85 -10.55 -6.09
CA LEU A 120 -1.37 -11.92 -6.12
C LEU A 120 -0.63 -12.83 -5.10
N GLY A 121 0.66 -12.58 -4.89
CA GLY A 121 1.46 -13.25 -3.85
C GLY A 121 1.09 -12.86 -2.41
N GLY A 122 0.35 -11.76 -2.21
CA GLY A 122 -0.12 -11.29 -0.90
C GLY A 122 0.63 -10.10 -0.31
N GLY A 123 1.50 -9.44 -1.07
CA GLY A 123 2.26 -8.28 -0.63
C GLY A 123 2.43 -7.24 -1.73
N ASN A 124 3.32 -6.28 -1.54
CA ASN A 124 3.71 -5.39 -2.64
C ASN A 124 5.17 -4.93 -2.50
N ILE A 125 5.56 -3.86 -3.20
CA ILE A 125 6.93 -3.36 -3.28
C ILE A 125 7.61 -3.25 -1.91
N HIS A 126 6.96 -2.70 -0.89
CA HIS A 126 7.56 -2.63 0.45
C HIS A 126 7.88 -4.02 1.00
N CYS A 127 6.98 -4.99 0.83
CA CYS A 127 7.13 -6.35 1.36
C CYS A 127 8.34 -7.11 0.79
N ILE A 128 8.78 -6.78 -0.42
CA ILE A 128 9.87 -7.48 -1.11
C ILE A 128 11.19 -6.72 -1.12
N THR A 129 11.28 -5.64 -0.33
CA THR A 129 12.48 -4.79 -0.23
C THR A 129 13.00 -4.72 1.20
N GLN A 130 14.32 -4.60 1.35
CA GLN A 130 14.96 -4.40 2.64
C GLN A 130 16.04 -3.32 2.49
N GLN A 131 15.84 -2.15 3.11
CA GLN A 131 16.84 -1.09 3.07
C GLN A 131 18.04 -1.41 3.99
N GLN A 132 19.23 -1.13 3.49
CA GLN A 132 20.46 -1.07 4.29
C GLN A 132 20.86 0.39 4.45
N PRO A 133 20.75 0.97 5.67
CA PRO A 133 21.19 2.33 5.92
C PRO A 133 22.69 2.49 5.65
N LYS A 134 23.08 3.63 5.08
CA LYS A 134 24.50 4.01 4.98
C LYS A 134 25.07 4.14 6.39
N ALA A 135 26.22 3.52 6.65
CA ALA A 135 26.93 3.68 7.90
C ALA A 135 27.23 5.16 8.15
N ARG A 136 27.00 5.63 9.38
CA ARG A 136 27.46 6.93 9.82
C ARG A 136 28.92 6.77 10.21
N LEU A 137 29.84 7.24 9.37
CA LEU A 137 31.23 7.40 9.77
C LEU A 137 31.26 8.53 10.81
N THR A 138 31.56 8.17 12.05
CA THR A 138 31.82 9.10 13.16
C THR A 138 33.28 9.50 13.16
#